data_AF-A0A2V5NWG0-F1
#
_entry.id   AF-A0A2V5NWG0-F1
#
_cell.length_a   1.000
_cell.length_b   1.000
_cell.length_c   1.000
_cell.angle_alpha   90.00
_cell.angle_beta   90.00
_cell.angle_gamma   90.00
#
_symmetry.space_group_name_H-M   'P 1'
#
loop_
_entity.id
_entity.type
_entity.pdbx_description
1 polymer ?
#
loop_
_entity_poly.entity_id
_entity_poly.type
_entity_poly.pdbx_seq_one_letter_code
_entity_poly.pdbx_strand_id
1 'polypeptide(L)'
;MAEHNLAGNMLEKRNFDGAIAHFERAVQLRFDNPESHYGMADALRRKGDVERAMTEARISLNLRPNDPDTHVVLGMALMTKGSVDEAAEHFSKAVEIRPN
;
A
#
# COMPACT_ATOMS: atom_id res chain seq x y z
N MET A 1 5.57 -9.01 -14.03
CA MET A 1 5.05 -10.33 -13.57
C MET A 1 5.99 -11.00 -12.57
N ALA A 2 7.29 -11.16 -12.84
CA ALA A 2 8.22 -11.78 -11.88
C ALA A 2 8.40 -11.00 -10.55
N GLU A 3 8.49 -9.67 -10.64
CA GLU A 3 8.71 -8.79 -9.48
C GLU A 3 7.54 -8.79 -8.48
N HIS A 4 6.29 -8.78 -8.99
CA HIS A 4 5.10 -8.84 -8.15
C HIS A 4 4.99 -10.19 -7.41
N ASN A 5 5.34 -11.29 -8.08
CA ASN A 5 5.29 -12.63 -7.49
C ASN A 5 6.34 -12.82 -6.38
N LEU A 6 7.53 -12.23 -6.57
CA LEU A 6 8.60 -12.30 -5.57
C LEU A 6 8.22 -11.53 -4.30
N ALA A 7 7.74 -10.30 -4.46
CA ALA A 7 7.31 -9.48 -3.32
C ALA A 7 6.10 -10.09 -2.61
N GLY A 8 5.12 -10.61 -3.35
CA GLY A 8 3.99 -11.36 -2.77
C GLY A 8 4.45 -12.55 -1.92
N ASN A 9 5.41 -13.34 -2.41
CA ASN A 9 5.95 -14.47 -1.65
C ASN A 9 6.72 -14.03 -0.39
N MET A 10 7.41 -12.88 -0.44
CA MET A 10 8.08 -12.30 0.73
C MET A 10 7.07 -11.86 1.79
N LEU A 11 5.95 -11.25 1.38
CA LEU A 11 4.85 -10.85 2.27
C LEU A 11 4.19 -12.07 2.94
N GLU A 12 3.97 -13.15 2.20
CA GLU A 12 3.45 -14.42 2.73
C GLU A 12 4.39 -15.05 3.77
N LYS A 13 5.70 -14.97 3.53
CA LYS A 13 6.73 -15.45 4.46
C LYS A 13 7.01 -14.50 5.63
N ARG A 14 6.26 -13.40 5.75
CA ARG A 14 6.49 -12.31 6.72
C ARG A 14 7.88 -11.68 6.64
N ASN A 15 8.57 -11.83 5.51
CA ASN A 15 9.81 -11.13 5.24
C ASN A 15 9.50 -9.71 4.71
N PHE A 16 9.01 -8.87 5.60
CA PHE A 16 8.59 -7.51 5.24
C PHE A 16 9.79 -6.65 4.81
N ASP A 17 10.95 -6.83 5.43
CA ASP A 17 12.18 -6.10 5.05
C ASP A 17 12.62 -6.41 3.62
N GLY A 18 12.59 -7.69 3.23
CA GLY A 18 12.87 -8.09 1.86
C GLY A 18 11.86 -7.52 0.86
N ALA A 19 10.56 -7.55 1.21
CA ALA A 19 9.51 -6.98 0.37
C ALA A 19 9.68 -5.46 0.19
N ILE A 20 9.97 -4.73 1.27
CA ILE A 20 10.22 -3.29 1.25
C ILE A 20 11.43 -2.97 0.37
N ALA A 21 12.58 -3.63 0.57
CA ALA A 21 13.77 -3.39 -0.22
C ALA A 21 13.55 -3.68 -1.72
N HIS A 22 12.75 -4.71 -2.02
CA HIS A 22 12.38 -5.04 -3.38
C HIS A 22 11.51 -3.94 -4.02
N PHE A 23 10.49 -3.44 -3.32
CA PHE A 23 9.67 -2.33 -3.83
C PHE A 23 10.42 -1.00 -3.89
N GLU A 24 11.32 -0.72 -2.94
CA GLU A 24 12.20 0.46 -2.98
C GLU A 24 13.03 0.46 -4.27
N ARG A 25 13.60 -0.69 -4.65
CA ARG A 25 14.31 -0.82 -5.92
C ARG A 25 13.38 -0.62 -7.13
N ALA A 26 12.15 -1.14 -7.07
CA ALA A 26 11.18 -0.95 -8.13
C ALA A 26 10.79 0.53 -8.30
N VAL A 27 10.62 1.28 -7.20
CA VAL A 27 10.36 2.72 -7.20
C VAL A 27 11.57 3.51 -7.74
N GLN A 28 12.80 3.11 -7.41
CA GLN A 28 14.00 3.75 -7.97
C GLN A 28 14.11 3.58 -9.49
N LEU A 29 13.67 2.45 -10.02
CA LEU A 29 13.64 2.20 -11.47
C LEU A 29 12.49 2.93 -12.15
N ARG A 30 11.33 2.99 -11.49
CA ARG A 30 10.11 3.63 -11.99
C ARG A 30 9.34 4.28 -10.84
N PHE A 31 9.61 5.56 -10.63
CA PHE A 31 9.00 6.35 -9.56
C PHE A 31 7.50 6.64 -9.80
N ASP A 32 7.01 6.42 -11.02
CA ASP A 32 5.64 6.68 -11.44
C ASP A 32 4.77 5.42 -11.46
N ASN A 33 5.23 4.32 -10.84
CA ASN A 33 4.52 3.05 -10.84
C ASN A 33 3.61 2.90 -9.60
N PRO A 34 2.28 3.06 -9.71
CA PRO A 34 1.38 3.00 -8.55
C PRO A 34 1.41 1.64 -7.84
N GLU A 35 1.64 0.54 -8.56
CA GLU A 35 1.74 -0.80 -7.99
C GLU A 35 2.95 -0.98 -7.08
N SER A 36 4.08 -0.33 -7.39
CA SER A 36 5.28 -0.38 -6.54
C SER A 36 5.03 0.33 -5.21
N HIS A 37 4.41 1.51 -5.28
CA HIS A 37 4.05 2.29 -4.09
C HIS A 37 2.98 1.58 -3.25
N TYR A 38 1.96 0.99 -3.87
CA TYR A 38 0.97 0.14 -3.20
C TYR A 38 1.63 -1.04 -2.46
N GLY A 39 2.49 -1.79 -3.16
CA GLY A 39 3.16 -2.96 -2.59
C GLY A 39 4.08 -2.59 -1.42
N MET A 40 4.79 -1.47 -1.54
CA MET A 40 5.60 -0.93 -0.46
C MET A 40 4.74 -0.52 0.74
N ALA A 41 3.61 0.14 0.49
CA ALA A 41 2.66 0.54 1.52
C ALA A 41 2.09 -0.66 2.30
N ASP A 42 1.65 -1.73 1.63
CA ASP A 42 1.15 -2.92 2.32
C ASP A 42 2.26 -3.62 3.13
N ALA A 43 3.48 -3.69 2.58
CA ALA A 43 4.63 -4.25 3.29
C ALA A 43 4.97 -3.48 4.56
N LEU A 44 5.04 -2.15 4.47
CA LEU A 44 5.30 -1.25 5.61
C LEU A 44 4.20 -1.35 6.66
N ARG A 45 2.93 -1.35 6.23
CA ARG A 45 1.78 -1.49 7.12
C ARG A 45 1.83 -2.81 7.90
N ARG A 46 2.11 -3.93 7.21
CA ARG A 46 2.24 -5.25 7.85
C ARG A 46 3.44 -5.35 8.78
N LYS A 47 4.52 -4.60 8.52
CA LYS A 47 5.68 -4.45 9.41
C LYS A 47 5.37 -3.60 10.64
N GLY A 48 4.36 -2.73 10.58
CA GLY A 48 4.01 -1.77 11.62
C GLY A 48 4.60 -0.37 11.43
N ASP A 49 5.25 -0.12 10.29
CA ASP A 49 5.76 1.20 9.91
C ASP A 49 4.62 2.03 9.27
N VAL A 50 3.66 2.40 10.11
CA VAL A 50 2.37 2.97 9.70
C VAL A 50 2.55 4.32 9.00
N GLU A 51 3.45 5.16 9.48
CA GLU A 51 3.68 6.49 8.88
C GLU A 51 4.18 6.39 7.45
N ARG A 52 5.20 5.55 7.19
CA ARG A 52 5.70 5.34 5.84
C ARG A 52 4.68 4.64 4.95
N ALA A 53 3.90 3.70 5.50
CA ALA A 53 2.82 3.05 4.75
C ALA A 53 1.80 4.08 4.25
N MET A 54 1.42 5.04 5.09
CA MET A 54 0.50 6.12 4.68
C MET A 54 1.10 7.01 3.59
N THR A 55 2.38 7.35 3.68
CA THR A 55 3.07 8.14 2.64
C THR A 55 3.04 7.41 1.29
N GLU A 56 3.46 6.14 1.26
CA GLU A 56 3.52 5.37 0.01
C GLU A 56 2.11 5.12 -0.57
N ALA A 57 1.11 4.84 0.28
CA ALA A 57 -0.26 4.67 -0.18
C ALA A 57 -0.83 5.98 -0.78
N ARG A 58 -0.52 7.14 -0.18
CA ARG A 58 -0.93 8.45 -0.73
C ARG A 58 -0.26 8.72 -2.08
N ILE A 59 1.01 8.35 -2.26
CA ILE A 59 1.69 8.46 -3.57
C ILE A 59 1.03 7.56 -4.60
N SER A 60 0.75 6.30 -4.25
CA SER A 60 0.04 5.37 -5.14
C SER A 60 -1.34 5.92 -5.54
N LEU A 61 -2.12 6.47 -4.60
CA LEU A 61 -3.41 7.11 -4.92
C LEU A 61 -3.27 8.39 -5.75
N ASN A 62 -2.20 9.17 -5.59
CA ASN A 62 -1.96 10.31 -6.48
C ASN A 62 -1.71 9.87 -7.93
N LEU A 63 -1.06 8.72 -8.13
CA LEU A 63 -0.79 8.11 -9.44
C LEU A 63 -2.01 7.37 -10.00
N ARG A 64 -2.79 6.71 -9.14
CA ARG A 64 -4.02 5.99 -9.48
C ARG A 64 -5.10 6.25 -8.41
N PRO A 65 -5.90 7.33 -8.56
CA PRO A 65 -6.90 7.71 -7.56
C PRO A 65 -7.99 6.69 -7.32
N ASN A 66 -8.33 5.88 -8.33
CA ASN A 66 -9.42 4.92 -8.28
C ASN A 66 -8.89 3.49 -8.01
N ASP A 67 -7.92 3.36 -7.12
CA ASP A 67 -7.42 2.05 -6.68
C ASP A 67 -8.06 1.67 -5.32
N PRO A 68 -9.05 0.76 -5.31
CA PRO A 68 -9.72 0.38 -4.08
C PRO A 68 -8.77 -0.35 -3.12
N ASP A 69 -7.80 -1.11 -3.62
CA ASP A 69 -6.89 -1.90 -2.79
C ASP A 69 -5.92 -0.96 -2.03
N THR A 70 -5.45 0.11 -2.69
CA THR A 70 -4.65 1.15 -2.05
C THR A 70 -5.47 1.99 -1.05
N HIS A 71 -6.74 2.29 -1.34
CA HIS A 71 -7.63 2.92 -0.35
C HIS A 71 -7.81 2.07 0.91
N VAL A 72 -7.94 0.75 0.77
CA VAL A 72 -8.01 -0.18 1.91
C VAL A 72 -6.72 -0.14 2.72
N VAL A 73 -5.55 -0.18 2.07
CA VAL A 73 -4.24 -0.11 2.75
C VAL A 73 -4.10 1.19 3.55
N LEU A 74 -4.45 2.33 2.94
CA LEU A 74 -4.41 3.63 3.63
C LEU A 74 -5.39 3.69 4.79
N GLY A 75 -6.62 3.20 4.61
CA GLY A 75 -7.63 3.13 5.67
C GLY A 75 -7.15 2.29 6.86
N MET A 76 -6.58 1.11 6.62
CA MET A 76 -6.02 0.26 7.67
C MET A 76 -4.85 0.92 8.41
N ALA A 77 -3.98 1.64 7.68
CA ALA A 77 -2.87 2.36 8.28
C ALA A 77 -3.38 3.51 9.19
N LEU A 78 -4.36 4.29 8.71
CA LEU A 78 -5.03 5.35 9.47
C LEU A 78 -5.73 4.82 10.73
N MET A 79 -6.41 3.67 10.65
CA MET A 79 -7.00 3.01 11.83
C MET A 79 -5.93 2.69 12.89
N THR A 80 -4.78 2.17 12.45
CA THR A 80 -3.69 1.81 13.36
C THR A 80 -3.09 3.05 14.04
N LYS A 81 -3.09 4.20 13.34
CA LYS A 81 -2.69 5.50 13.88
C LYS A 81 -3.74 6.15 14.80
N GLY A 82 -4.98 5.66 14.78
CA GLY A 82 -6.11 6.23 15.53
C GLY A 82 -6.92 7.28 14.76
N SER A 83 -6.61 7.54 13.49
CA SER A 83 -7.35 8.45 12.61
C SER A 83 -8.59 7.76 12.01
N VAL A 84 -9.56 7.43 12.87
CA VAL A 84 -10.72 6.59 12.50
C VAL A 84 -11.62 7.26 11.45
N ASP A 85 -11.85 8.57 11.55
CA ASP A 85 -12.72 9.29 10.61
C ASP A 85 -12.15 9.29 9.19
N GLU A 86 -10.87 9.64 9.04
CA GLU A 86 -10.17 9.56 7.74
C GLU A 86 -10.14 8.12 7.18
N ALA A 87 -10.00 7.12 8.06
CA ALA A 87 -10.02 5.73 7.64
C ALA A 87 -11.39 5.34 7.05
N ALA A 88 -12.48 5.75 7.69
CA ALA A 88 -13.84 5.48 7.22
C ALA A 88 -14.10 6.08 5.84
N GLU A 89 -13.61 7.29 5.56
CA GLU A 89 -13.70 7.89 4.23
C GLU A 89 -12.99 7.04 3.16
N HIS A 90 -11.79 6.55 3.45
CA HIS A 90 -11.04 5.71 2.51
C HIS A 90 -11.67 4.35 2.29
N PHE A 91 -12.23 3.71 3.32
CA PHE A 91 -13.00 2.48 3.14
C PHE A 91 -14.27 2.72 2.32
N SER A 92 -14.95 3.84 2.55
CA SER A 92 -16.15 4.20 1.79
C SER A 92 -15.81 4.38 0.30
N LYS A 93 -14.72 5.09 -0.02
CA LYS A 93 -14.20 5.20 -1.39
C LYS A 93 -13.87 3.84 -2.01
N ALA A 94 -13.22 2.94 -1.27
CA ALA A 94 -12.92 1.60 -1.77
C ALA A 94 -14.18 0.82 -2.16
N VAL A 95 -15.23 0.89 -1.33
CA VAL A 95 -16.54 0.28 -1.59
C VAL A 95 -17.24 0.95 -2.76
N GLU A 96 -17.20 2.28 -2.87
CA GLU A 96 -17.77 3.01 -4.01
C GLU A 96 -17.11 2.61 -5.34
N ILE A 97 -15.79 2.44 -5.35
CA ILE A 97 -15.03 2.05 -6.54
C ILE A 97 -15.29 0.58 -6.92
N ARG A 98 -15.35 -0.31 -5.92
CA ARG A 98 -15.58 -1.75 -6.12
C ARG A 98 -16.69 -2.25 -5.18
N PRO A 99 -17.98 -2.06 -5.55
CA PRO A 99 -19.13 -2.35 -4.69
C PRO A 99 -19.55 -3.82 -4.58
N ASN A 100 -18.64 -4.79 -4.81
CA ASN A 100 -18.96 -6.21 -4.97
C ASN A 100 -18.11 -7.12 -4.08
#